data_AF-A0A930EEK0-F1
#
_entry.id   AF-A0A930EEK0-F1
#
_cell.length_a   1.000
_cell.length_b   1.000
_cell.length_c   1.000
_cell.angle_alpha   90.00
_cell.angle_beta   90.00
_cell.angle_gamma   90.00
#
_symmetry.space_group_name_H-M   'P 1'
#
loop_
_entity.id
_entity.type
_entity.pdbx_description
1 polymer ?
#
loop_
_entity_poly.entity_id
_entity_poly.type
_entity_poly.pdbx_seq_one_letter_code
_entity_poly.pdbx_strand_id
1 'polypeptide(L)'
;MSNSEIPFKSSDLEKLFNDNIEQYGYKGECKNNNEEETYRTSLRRQRDKILYTGGFRRLQDKTQVISATISGDHRTRLTHTLEVEQIAVSVANALSLNADLVSAIAFGHDVGHTPFGHAAERVLNDLLKDSGGFNHSIESIKYIWGKYGNKIQKEIYEGILLHDSDMYKICKENAQKQLKYVECYENKNIELGNSKEQFTEVFNIIEYIGNFPSTLEAQLVIWADKIAYITHDLEDFLRSKAYTDLKKNDESIEKKLSNILNKLIEEKNEE
;
A
#
# COMPACT_ATOMS: atom_id res chain seq x y z
N MET A 1 24.83 -29.90 -29.75
CA MET A 1 24.62 -28.45 -29.61
C MET A 1 23.43 -28.29 -28.68
N SER A 2 23.66 -27.85 -27.44
CA SER A 2 22.60 -27.60 -26.48
C SER A 2 21.65 -26.56 -27.07
N ASN A 3 20.35 -26.83 -27.07
CA ASN A 3 19.33 -25.79 -27.29
C ASN A 3 19.68 -24.65 -26.34
N SER A 4 20.14 -23.52 -26.89
CA SER A 4 20.26 -22.29 -26.12
C SER A 4 18.87 -21.97 -25.63
N GLU A 5 18.60 -22.14 -24.34
CA GLU A 5 17.33 -21.75 -23.71
C GLU A 5 17.13 -20.26 -23.98
N ILE A 6 16.29 -19.95 -24.96
CA ILE A 6 15.88 -18.58 -25.24
C ILE A 6 15.18 -18.10 -23.96
N PRO A 7 15.59 -16.96 -23.37
CA PRO A 7 14.96 -16.46 -22.15
C PRO A 7 13.46 -16.27 -22.37
N PHE A 8 12.66 -16.72 -21.39
CA PHE A 8 11.21 -16.58 -21.43
C PHE A 8 10.81 -15.13 -21.64
N LYS A 9 9.94 -14.91 -22.62
CA LYS A 9 9.37 -13.59 -22.90
C LYS A 9 8.21 -13.29 -21.95
N SER A 10 7.76 -12.04 -21.92
CA SER A 10 6.63 -11.60 -21.09
C SER A 10 5.40 -12.50 -21.21
N SER A 11 5.03 -12.90 -22.43
CA SER A 11 3.88 -13.77 -22.70
C SER A 11 4.05 -15.18 -22.10
N ASP A 12 5.24 -15.77 -22.25
CA ASP A 12 5.58 -17.06 -21.66
C ASP A 12 5.57 -17.00 -20.13
N LEU A 13 6.11 -15.91 -19.55
CA LEU A 13 6.13 -15.68 -18.12
C LEU A 13 4.72 -15.50 -17.54
N GLU A 14 3.83 -14.75 -18.20
CA GLU A 14 2.44 -14.60 -17.76
C GLU A 14 1.74 -15.96 -17.71
N LYS A 15 1.90 -16.77 -18.74
CA LYS A 15 1.33 -18.11 -18.76
C LYS A 15 1.89 -18.98 -17.63
N LEU A 16 3.21 -19.02 -17.49
CA LEU A 16 3.88 -19.79 -16.44
C LEU A 16 3.42 -19.37 -15.04
N PHE A 17 3.31 -18.07 -14.78
CA PHE A 17 2.88 -17.56 -13.48
C PHE A 17 1.39 -17.87 -13.23
N ASN A 18 0.52 -17.64 -14.21
CA ASN A 18 -0.91 -17.93 -14.11
C ASN A 18 -1.23 -19.42 -13.92
N ASP A 19 -0.40 -20.32 -14.46
CA ASP A 19 -0.52 -21.77 -14.29
C ASP A 19 -0.18 -22.20 -12.84
N ASN A 20 0.63 -21.41 -12.12
CA ASN A 20 1.00 -21.66 -10.72
C ASN A 20 0.14 -20.88 -9.70
N ILE A 21 -0.82 -20.07 -10.18
CA ILE A 21 -1.76 -19.35 -9.33
C ILE A 21 -3.05 -20.17 -9.20
N GLU A 22 -3.49 -20.36 -7.96
CA GLU A 22 -4.72 -21.09 -7.63
C GLU A 22 -5.97 -20.40 -8.18
N GLN A 23 -7.08 -21.13 -8.27
CA GLN A 23 -8.33 -20.63 -8.86
C GLN A 23 -8.90 -19.37 -8.19
N TYR A 24 -8.56 -19.15 -6.92
CA TYR A 24 -8.97 -18.00 -6.12
C TYR A 24 -7.97 -16.83 -6.16
N GLY A 25 -6.77 -17.04 -6.72
CA GLY A 25 -5.76 -16.01 -6.88
C GLY A 25 -5.97 -15.19 -8.15
N TYR A 26 -5.47 -13.95 -8.14
CA TYR A 26 -5.57 -13.06 -9.28
C TYR A 26 -4.64 -13.48 -10.43
N LYS A 27 -5.22 -13.71 -11.62
CA LYS A 27 -4.45 -14.07 -12.82
C LYS A 27 -4.23 -12.84 -13.70
N GLY A 28 -3.00 -12.64 -14.13
CA GLY A 28 -2.64 -11.54 -15.03
C GLY A 28 -3.21 -11.75 -16.44
N GLU A 29 -3.46 -10.66 -17.17
CA GLU A 29 -3.89 -10.76 -18.57
C GLU A 29 -2.73 -11.21 -19.48
N CYS A 30 -2.89 -12.34 -20.16
CA CYS A 30 -1.96 -12.77 -21.21
C CYS A 30 -2.20 -11.96 -22.51
N LYS A 31 -1.62 -10.75 -22.60
CA LYS A 31 -1.65 -9.95 -23.83
C LYS A 31 -0.54 -10.34 -24.80
N ASN A 32 -0.90 -10.81 -25.99
CA ASN A 32 0.02 -11.00 -27.11
C ASN A 32 0.21 -9.67 -27.87
N ASN A 33 0.79 -8.67 -27.21
CA ASN A 33 1.19 -7.43 -27.88
C ASN A 33 2.69 -7.50 -28.18
N ASN A 34 3.03 -7.74 -29.44
CA ASN A 34 4.41 -7.79 -29.94
C ASN A 34 5.20 -6.48 -29.67
N GLU A 35 4.52 -5.36 -29.40
CA GLU A 35 5.14 -4.04 -29.18
C GLU A 35 5.67 -3.83 -27.76
N GLU A 36 5.30 -4.67 -26.79
CA GLU A 36 5.69 -4.54 -25.37
C GLU A 36 6.42 -5.78 -24.81
N GLU A 37 7.03 -6.58 -25.68
CA GLU A 37 7.70 -7.80 -25.25
C GLU A 37 8.96 -7.50 -24.41
N THR A 38 8.95 -7.96 -23.15
CA THR A 38 10.07 -7.82 -22.20
C THR A 38 10.38 -9.18 -21.54
N TYR A 39 11.10 -9.14 -20.42
CA TYR A 39 11.43 -10.30 -19.56
C TYR A 39 10.74 -10.24 -18.18
N ARG A 40 9.60 -9.54 -18.09
CA ARG A 40 8.80 -9.36 -16.87
C ARG A 40 7.31 -9.52 -17.20
N THR A 41 6.54 -10.04 -16.25
CA THR A 41 5.07 -9.99 -16.27
C THR A 41 4.59 -8.54 -16.23
N SER A 42 3.37 -8.30 -16.72
CA SER A 42 2.69 -7.00 -16.68
C SER A 42 2.65 -6.44 -15.26
N LEU A 43 2.21 -7.26 -14.30
CA LEU A 43 2.15 -6.89 -12.88
C LEU A 43 3.52 -6.50 -12.32
N ARG A 44 4.57 -7.28 -12.64
CA ARG A 44 5.93 -6.94 -12.21
C ARG A 44 6.41 -5.60 -12.76
N ARG A 45 6.08 -5.28 -14.02
CA ARG A 45 6.39 -3.97 -14.60
C ARG A 45 5.65 -2.84 -13.86
N GLN A 46 4.39 -3.06 -13.48
CA GLN A 46 3.59 -2.09 -12.74
C GLN A 46 4.11 -1.89 -11.30
N ARG A 47 4.44 -2.98 -10.61
CA ARG A 47 5.15 -2.96 -9.32
C ARG A 47 6.42 -2.12 -9.39
N ASP A 48 7.26 -2.37 -10.39
CA ASP A 48 8.54 -1.66 -10.55
C ASP A 48 8.32 -0.15 -10.82
N LYS A 49 7.26 0.24 -11.55
CA LYS A 49 6.90 1.66 -11.71
C LYS A 49 6.68 2.32 -10.35
N ILE A 50 5.92 1.67 -9.45
CA ILE A 50 5.64 2.18 -8.10
C ILE A 50 6.94 2.29 -7.28
N LEU A 51 7.74 1.22 -7.27
CA LEU A 51 9.03 1.13 -6.57
C LEU A 51 9.98 2.28 -6.93
N TYR A 52 10.05 2.65 -8.21
CA TYR A 52 10.97 3.70 -8.69
C TYR A 52 10.40 5.13 -8.59
N THR A 53 9.21 5.32 -8.02
CA THR A 53 8.68 6.66 -7.82
C THR A 53 9.49 7.48 -6.81
N GLY A 54 9.44 8.80 -6.96
CA GLY A 54 9.98 9.69 -5.93
C GLY A 54 9.22 9.60 -4.61
N GLY A 55 7.94 9.22 -4.64
CA GLY A 55 7.11 9.01 -3.46
C GLY A 55 7.58 7.84 -2.62
N PHE A 56 7.86 6.70 -3.26
CA PHE A 56 8.43 5.53 -2.60
C PHE A 56 9.80 5.86 -1.97
N ARG A 57 10.70 6.52 -2.71
CA ARG A 57 12.00 6.95 -2.15
C ARG A 57 11.87 7.86 -0.93
N ARG A 58 10.90 8.78 -0.93
CA ARG A 58 10.65 9.69 0.20
C ARG A 58 10.17 8.96 1.46
N LEU A 59 9.73 7.71 1.38
CA LEU A 59 9.38 6.92 2.57
C LEU A 59 10.58 6.72 3.49
N GLN A 60 11.81 6.78 2.98
CA GLN A 60 13.03 6.73 3.77
C GLN A 60 13.14 7.88 4.77
N ASP A 61 12.64 9.06 4.39
CA ASP A 61 12.74 10.28 5.22
C ASP A 61 11.49 10.50 6.08
N LYS A 62 10.51 9.59 6.02
CA LYS A 62 9.29 9.64 6.85
C LYS A 62 9.44 8.69 8.01
N THR A 63 9.42 9.25 9.23
CA THR A 63 9.44 8.46 10.45
C THR A 63 8.15 7.64 10.59
N GLN A 64 8.28 6.44 11.15
CA GLN A 64 7.16 5.68 11.68
C GLN A 64 6.76 6.24 13.06
N VAL A 65 6.21 5.41 13.96
CA VAL A 65 5.62 5.82 15.24
C VAL A 65 6.61 6.54 16.16
N ILE A 66 7.88 6.16 16.14
CA ILE A 66 8.91 6.80 16.96
C ILE A 66 9.62 7.89 16.14
N SER A 67 9.51 9.13 16.62
CA SER A 67 10.18 10.28 16.03
C SER A 67 11.70 10.07 15.99
N ALA A 68 12.36 10.54 14.92
CA ALA A 68 13.79 10.41 14.62
C ALA A 68 14.77 11.00 15.67
N THR A 69 14.28 11.36 16.84
CA THR A 69 15.00 12.08 17.89
C THR A 69 15.97 11.20 18.70
N ILE A 70 15.97 9.86 18.52
CA ILE A 70 16.76 8.96 19.38
C ILE A 70 17.39 7.83 18.56
N SER A 71 18.68 7.98 18.23
CA SER A 71 19.57 6.97 17.61
C SER A 71 19.15 6.41 16.24
N GLY A 72 20.14 6.15 15.38
CA GLY A 72 19.98 5.92 13.93
C GLY A 72 19.34 4.60 13.48
N ASP A 73 18.71 3.85 14.39
CA ASP A 73 18.12 2.51 14.11
C ASP A 73 16.58 2.51 14.12
N HIS A 74 15.93 3.68 14.08
CA HIS A 74 14.46 3.74 14.07
C HIS A 74 13.89 3.39 12.70
N ARG A 75 12.78 2.64 12.68
CA ARG A 75 12.09 2.31 11.44
C ARG A 75 11.55 3.57 10.76
N THR A 76 11.66 3.55 9.44
CA THR A 76 11.06 4.53 8.54
C THR A 76 9.83 3.90 7.87
N ARG A 77 9.02 4.70 7.20
CA ARG A 77 7.93 4.14 6.38
C ARG A 77 8.44 3.24 5.26
N LEU A 78 9.67 3.47 4.79
CA LEU A 78 10.30 2.60 3.80
C LEU A 78 10.55 1.21 4.39
N THR A 79 11.15 1.13 5.58
CA THR A 79 11.41 -0.18 6.21
C THR A 79 10.10 -0.88 6.56
N HIS A 80 9.10 -0.16 7.08
CA HIS A 80 7.75 -0.69 7.29
C HIS A 80 7.16 -1.28 6.00
N THR A 81 7.19 -0.50 4.91
CA THR A 81 6.66 -0.96 3.62
C THR A 81 7.36 -2.21 3.09
N LEU A 82 8.68 -2.33 3.28
CA LEU A 82 9.45 -3.52 2.90
C LEU A 82 9.11 -4.74 3.77
N GLU A 83 8.86 -4.52 5.07
CA GLU A 83 8.43 -5.56 5.99
C GLU A 83 7.02 -6.07 5.66
N VAL A 84 6.08 -5.16 5.38
CA VAL A 84 4.73 -5.50 4.91
C VAL A 84 4.80 -6.33 3.62
N GLU A 85 5.60 -5.91 2.65
CA GLU A 85 5.76 -6.65 1.40
C GLU A 85 6.34 -8.04 1.63
N GLN A 86 7.38 -8.16 2.46
CA GLN A 86 8.02 -9.45 2.74
C GLN A 86 7.05 -10.44 3.40
N ILE A 87 6.29 -9.98 4.41
CA ILE A 87 5.26 -10.78 5.09
C ILE A 87 4.19 -11.21 4.09
N ALA A 88 3.66 -10.25 3.32
CA ALA A 88 2.58 -10.50 2.38
C ALA A 88 3.02 -11.47 1.27
N VAL A 89 4.22 -11.31 0.69
CA VAL A 89 4.74 -12.22 -0.34
C VAL A 89 4.97 -13.62 0.21
N SER A 90 5.47 -13.74 1.44
CA SER A 90 5.66 -15.06 2.08
C SER A 90 4.34 -15.82 2.18
N VAL A 91 3.26 -15.14 2.60
CA VAL A 91 1.94 -15.76 2.72
C VAL A 91 1.33 -15.99 1.33
N ALA A 92 1.51 -15.06 0.39
CA ALA A 92 1.04 -15.20 -0.99
C ALA A 92 1.61 -16.45 -1.66
N ASN A 93 2.91 -16.69 -1.51
CA ASN A 93 3.57 -17.89 -2.03
C ASN A 93 3.03 -19.18 -1.38
N ALA A 94 2.77 -19.15 -0.06
CA ALA A 94 2.21 -20.31 0.64
C ALA A 94 0.77 -20.62 0.21
N LEU A 95 0.02 -19.62 -0.22
CA LEU A 95 -1.35 -19.72 -0.71
C LEU A 95 -1.46 -19.76 -2.24
N SER A 96 -0.34 -19.82 -2.97
CA SER A 96 -0.30 -19.78 -4.43
C SER A 96 -1.10 -18.60 -5.04
N LEU A 97 -0.98 -17.42 -4.41
CA LEU A 97 -1.54 -16.14 -4.87
C LEU A 97 -0.54 -15.37 -5.73
N ASN A 98 -0.99 -14.26 -6.34
CA ASN A 98 -0.15 -13.44 -7.20
C ASN A 98 0.79 -12.52 -6.40
N ALA A 99 2.02 -12.98 -6.18
CA ALA A 99 3.03 -12.23 -5.44
C ALA A 99 3.37 -10.85 -6.07
N ASP A 100 3.35 -10.72 -7.40
CA ASP A 100 3.67 -9.43 -8.05
C ASP A 100 2.54 -8.39 -7.83
N LEU A 101 1.27 -8.82 -7.75
CA LEU A 101 0.15 -7.95 -7.35
C LEU A 101 0.27 -7.53 -5.88
N VAL A 102 0.55 -8.48 -4.99
CA VAL A 102 0.78 -8.22 -3.55
C VAL A 102 1.88 -7.18 -3.35
N SER A 103 3.05 -7.37 -3.97
CA SER A 103 4.15 -6.41 -3.85
C SER A 103 3.78 -5.04 -4.43
N ALA A 104 3.04 -4.98 -5.54
CA ALA A 104 2.64 -3.70 -6.13
C ALA A 104 1.74 -2.89 -5.20
N ILE A 105 0.77 -3.56 -4.56
CA ILE A 105 -0.12 -2.95 -3.58
C ILE A 105 0.68 -2.51 -2.34
N ALA A 106 1.50 -3.41 -1.79
CA ALA A 106 2.34 -3.12 -0.62
C ALA A 106 3.27 -1.93 -0.87
N PHE A 107 3.96 -1.83 -2.02
CA PHE A 107 4.79 -0.66 -2.30
C PHE A 107 4.02 0.64 -2.48
N GLY A 108 2.73 0.57 -2.83
CA GLY A 108 1.90 1.74 -3.08
C GLY A 108 1.15 2.27 -1.86
N HIS A 109 0.86 1.42 -0.87
CA HIS A 109 -0.09 1.74 0.22
C HIS A 109 0.29 3.03 0.97
N ASP A 110 1.57 3.20 1.27
CA ASP A 110 2.07 4.23 2.17
C ASP A 110 2.66 5.47 1.47
N VAL A 111 2.68 5.49 0.14
CA VAL A 111 3.37 6.53 -0.66
C VAL A 111 2.81 7.94 -0.37
N GLY A 112 1.49 8.04 -0.18
CA GLY A 112 0.75 9.26 0.12
C GLY A 112 0.84 9.73 1.56
N HIS A 113 1.51 9.00 2.44
CA HIS A 113 1.54 9.34 3.85
C HIS A 113 2.24 10.68 4.11
N THR A 114 1.70 11.47 5.03
CA THR A 114 2.29 12.73 5.48
C THR A 114 3.60 12.52 6.24
N PRO A 115 4.51 13.51 6.25
CA PRO A 115 5.53 13.61 7.29
C PRO A 115 4.87 13.61 8.68
N PHE A 116 5.54 13.08 9.70
CA PHE A 116 5.00 12.96 11.08
C PHE A 116 3.76 12.07 11.23
N GLY A 117 3.47 11.22 10.25
CA GLY A 117 2.44 10.19 10.37
C GLY A 117 1.05 10.74 10.64
N HIS A 118 0.25 9.98 11.40
CA HIS A 118 -1.16 10.30 11.65
C HIS A 118 -1.38 11.64 12.37
N ALA A 119 -0.37 12.18 13.07
CA ALA A 119 -0.49 13.48 13.71
C ALA A 119 -0.68 14.59 12.67
N ALA A 120 0.14 14.63 11.62
CA ALA A 120 -0.01 15.58 10.54
C ALA A 120 -1.23 15.26 9.68
N GLU A 121 -1.56 13.98 9.49
CA GLU A 121 -2.76 13.56 8.76
C GLU A 121 -4.03 14.14 9.38
N ARG A 122 -4.20 14.01 10.71
CA ARG A 122 -5.35 14.58 11.43
C ARG A 122 -5.43 16.10 11.26
N VAL A 123 -4.31 16.79 11.42
CA VAL A 123 -4.26 18.25 11.25
C VAL A 123 -4.63 18.66 9.82
N LEU A 124 -4.10 17.96 8.80
CA LEU A 124 -4.46 18.23 7.41
C LEU A 124 -5.93 17.91 7.13
N ASN A 125 -6.45 16.84 7.70
CA ASN A 125 -7.86 16.46 7.54
C ASN A 125 -8.80 17.55 8.07
N ASP A 126 -8.47 18.14 9.22
CA ASP A 126 -9.23 19.26 9.78
C ASP A 126 -9.07 20.54 8.94
N LEU A 127 -7.85 20.88 8.53
CA LEU A 127 -7.57 22.07 7.71
C LEU A 127 -8.23 22.01 6.32
N LEU A 128 -8.38 20.80 5.77
CA LEU A 128 -8.94 20.57 4.44
C LEU A 128 -10.38 20.08 4.47
N LYS A 129 -11.09 20.18 5.61
CA LYS A 129 -12.44 19.67 5.79
C LYS A 129 -13.44 20.16 4.72
N ASP A 130 -13.36 21.44 4.34
CA ASP A 130 -14.21 22.03 3.30
C ASP A 130 -13.91 21.48 1.89
N SER A 131 -12.72 20.90 1.71
CA SER A 131 -12.25 20.24 0.49
C SER A 131 -12.32 18.70 0.57
N GLY A 132 -13.11 18.16 1.50
CA GLY A 132 -13.27 16.70 1.67
C GLY A 132 -12.27 16.06 2.63
N GLY A 133 -11.44 16.85 3.32
CA GLY A 133 -10.46 16.38 4.29
C GLY A 133 -9.16 15.90 3.64
N PHE A 134 -8.45 15.03 4.36
CA PHE A 134 -7.20 14.43 3.91
C PHE A 134 -7.13 13.00 4.44
N ASN A 135 -6.76 12.06 3.56
CA ASN A 135 -6.45 10.69 3.93
C ASN A 135 -5.26 10.19 3.10
N HIS A 136 -4.32 9.52 3.76
CA HIS A 136 -3.09 9.07 3.12
C HIS A 136 -3.33 8.06 1.99
N SER A 137 -4.32 7.16 2.11
CA SER A 137 -4.64 6.15 1.09
C SER A 137 -5.11 6.82 -0.19
N ILE A 138 -5.99 7.82 -0.09
CA ILE A 138 -6.47 8.62 -1.23
C ILE A 138 -5.31 9.42 -1.84
N GLU A 139 -4.42 9.97 -1.01
CA GLU A 139 -3.23 10.68 -1.50
C GLU A 139 -2.24 9.73 -2.20
N SER A 140 -2.13 8.46 -1.78
CA SER A 140 -1.35 7.42 -2.47
C SER A 140 -1.90 7.19 -3.88
N ILE A 141 -3.23 7.04 -4.02
CA ILE A 141 -3.90 6.93 -5.33
C ILE A 141 -3.62 8.16 -6.18
N LYS A 142 -3.86 9.35 -5.64
CA LYS A 142 -3.64 10.62 -6.35
C LYS A 142 -2.21 10.77 -6.85
N TYR A 143 -1.23 10.40 -6.04
CA TYR A 143 0.18 10.47 -6.41
C TYR A 143 0.54 9.48 -7.52
N ILE A 144 0.13 8.22 -7.40
CA ILE A 144 0.47 7.16 -8.37
C ILE A 144 -0.29 7.41 -9.69
N TRP A 145 -1.57 7.77 -9.61
CA TRP A 145 -2.38 8.14 -10.77
C TRP A 145 -1.77 9.33 -11.53
N GLY A 146 -1.39 10.40 -10.82
CA GLY A 146 -0.73 11.55 -11.46
C GLY A 146 0.59 11.21 -12.18
N LYS A 147 1.20 10.05 -11.88
CA LYS A 147 2.42 9.57 -12.54
C LYS A 147 2.16 8.60 -13.68
N TYR A 148 1.21 7.69 -13.51
CA TYR A 148 1.05 6.56 -14.41
C TYR A 148 -0.35 6.39 -14.97
N GLY A 149 -1.37 7.04 -14.39
CA GLY A 149 -2.77 6.94 -14.83
C GLY A 149 -3.20 5.48 -15.00
N ASN A 150 -3.84 5.21 -16.14
CA ASN A 150 -4.29 3.87 -16.53
C ASN A 150 -3.18 2.87 -16.90
N LYS A 151 -1.89 3.27 -16.84
CA LYS A 151 -0.75 2.34 -17.00
C LYS A 151 -0.51 1.47 -15.76
N ILE A 152 -1.26 1.70 -14.69
CA ILE A 152 -1.40 0.85 -13.51
C ILE A 152 -2.85 0.37 -13.50
N GLN A 153 -3.06 -0.92 -13.26
CA GLN A 153 -4.38 -1.54 -13.30
C GLN A 153 -5.17 -1.24 -12.02
N LYS A 154 -6.50 -1.31 -12.15
CA LYS A 154 -7.46 -0.97 -11.09
C LYS A 154 -7.29 -1.79 -9.82
N GLU A 155 -6.88 -3.05 -9.90
CA GLU A 155 -6.73 -3.93 -8.73
C GLU A 155 -5.57 -3.49 -7.82
N ILE A 156 -4.53 -2.90 -8.41
CA ILE A 156 -3.45 -2.29 -7.63
C ILE A 156 -3.99 -1.03 -6.92
N TYR A 157 -4.71 -0.18 -7.64
CA TYR A 157 -5.31 1.01 -7.04
C TYR A 157 -6.35 0.68 -5.97
N GLU A 158 -7.21 -0.32 -6.19
CA GLU A 158 -8.18 -0.80 -5.22
C GLU A 158 -7.46 -1.28 -3.94
N GLY A 159 -6.44 -2.14 -4.09
CA GLY A 159 -5.68 -2.63 -2.94
C GLY A 159 -4.98 -1.53 -2.17
N ILE A 160 -4.39 -0.55 -2.87
CA ILE A 160 -3.76 0.63 -2.24
C ILE A 160 -4.80 1.49 -1.54
N LEU A 161 -5.98 1.66 -2.14
CA LEU A 161 -7.02 2.50 -1.55
C LEU A 161 -7.56 1.84 -0.27
N LEU A 162 -7.89 0.56 -0.33
CA LEU A 162 -8.62 -0.17 0.72
C LEU A 162 -7.73 -0.81 1.80
N HIS A 163 -6.42 -0.56 1.79
CA HIS A 163 -5.53 -1.17 2.78
C HIS A 163 -5.83 -0.72 4.23
N ASP A 164 -6.29 0.53 4.41
CA ASP A 164 -6.59 1.10 5.72
C ASP A 164 -8.08 0.95 6.09
N SER A 165 -8.32 0.61 7.35
CA SER A 165 -9.66 0.49 7.94
C SER A 165 -10.50 1.77 7.92
N ASP A 166 -9.89 2.94 7.82
CA ASP A 166 -10.58 4.22 7.71
C ASP A 166 -11.36 4.35 6.39
N MET A 167 -11.06 3.52 5.39
CA MET A 167 -11.84 3.49 4.15
C MET A 167 -13.30 3.06 4.34
N TYR A 168 -13.63 2.39 5.45
CA TYR A 168 -15.02 2.08 5.80
C TYR A 168 -15.76 3.28 6.42
N LYS A 169 -15.05 4.37 6.73
CA LYS A 169 -15.59 5.58 7.38
C LYS A 169 -15.63 6.78 6.44
N ILE A 170 -14.81 6.79 5.40
CA ILE A 170 -14.75 7.92 4.46
C ILE A 170 -15.99 7.94 3.57
N CYS A 171 -16.61 9.11 3.46
CA CYS A 171 -17.71 9.37 2.56
C CYS A 171 -17.21 9.52 1.11
N LYS A 172 -17.87 8.90 0.13
CA LYS A 172 -17.47 8.92 -1.29
C LYS A 172 -17.37 10.35 -1.84
N GLU A 173 -18.29 11.23 -1.48
CA GLU A 173 -18.27 12.65 -1.90
C GLU A 173 -17.04 13.39 -1.38
N ASN A 174 -16.55 13.04 -0.19
CA ASN A 174 -15.34 13.63 0.36
C ASN A 174 -14.10 13.13 -0.38
N ALA A 175 -14.04 11.83 -0.68
CA ALA A 175 -12.96 11.26 -1.50
C ALA A 175 -12.92 11.87 -2.91
N GLN A 176 -14.08 12.09 -3.53
CA GLN A 176 -14.21 12.78 -4.82
C GLN A 176 -13.62 14.21 -4.77
N LYS A 177 -13.91 14.97 -3.71
CA LYS A 177 -13.34 16.31 -3.53
C LYS A 177 -11.82 16.28 -3.39
N GLN A 178 -11.26 15.30 -2.67
CA GLN A 178 -9.81 15.14 -2.53
C GLN A 178 -9.11 14.85 -3.88
N LEU A 179 -9.77 14.10 -4.76
CA LEU A 179 -9.24 13.73 -6.09
C LEU A 179 -9.40 14.81 -7.17
N LYS A 180 -10.05 15.95 -6.86
CA LYS A 180 -10.23 17.07 -7.80
C LYS A 180 -8.91 17.63 -8.36
N TYR A 181 -7.78 17.46 -7.67
CA TYR A 181 -6.48 17.83 -8.23
C TYR A 181 -6.10 16.99 -9.46
N VAL A 182 -6.49 15.71 -9.51
CA VAL A 182 -6.23 14.83 -10.66
C VAL A 182 -6.93 15.37 -11.90
N GLU A 183 -8.18 15.85 -11.75
CA GLU A 183 -8.92 16.58 -12.80
C GLU A 183 -8.08 17.72 -13.38
N CYS A 184 -7.51 18.53 -12.50
CA CYS A 184 -6.74 19.71 -12.89
C CYS A 184 -5.41 19.36 -13.57
N TYR A 185 -4.81 18.22 -13.23
CA TYR A 185 -3.55 17.76 -13.82
C TYR A 185 -3.76 17.19 -15.23
N GLU A 186 -4.79 16.37 -15.43
CA GLU A 186 -5.12 15.82 -16.75
C GLU A 186 -5.54 16.94 -17.72
N ASN A 187 -6.28 17.94 -17.23
CA ASN A 187 -6.65 19.14 -17.99
C ASN A 187 -5.46 20.08 -18.31
N LYS A 188 -4.26 19.87 -17.75
CA LYS A 188 -3.05 20.64 -18.12
C LYS A 188 -2.16 19.91 -19.12
N ASN A 189 -2.28 18.59 -19.24
CA ASN A 189 -1.51 17.76 -20.17
C ASN A 189 -2.27 17.49 -21.50
N ILE A 190 -3.17 18.41 -21.90
CA ILE A 190 -4.14 18.31 -23.01
C ILE A 190 -3.53 17.99 -24.39
N GLU A 191 -2.20 18.00 -24.56
CA GLU A 191 -1.58 17.58 -25.82
C GLU A 191 -1.52 16.05 -26.03
N LEU A 192 -1.73 15.23 -25.00
CA LEU A 192 -1.78 13.76 -25.12
C LEU A 192 -3.25 13.29 -25.10
N GLY A 193 -3.80 13.08 -26.30
CA GLY A 193 -5.19 12.67 -26.51
C GLY A 193 -5.56 11.38 -25.78
N ASN A 194 -6.38 11.52 -24.73
CA ASN A 194 -7.41 10.59 -24.20
C ASN A 194 -7.83 10.99 -22.75
N SER A 195 -8.00 12.28 -22.48
CA SER A 195 -8.14 12.81 -21.11
C SER A 195 -9.49 12.55 -20.46
N LYS A 196 -10.60 12.45 -21.20
CA LYS A 196 -11.94 12.33 -20.60
C LYS A 196 -12.25 10.92 -20.07
N GLU A 197 -11.72 9.89 -20.71
CA GLU A 197 -11.87 8.49 -20.30
C GLU A 197 -10.99 8.17 -19.09
N GLN A 198 -9.71 8.57 -19.10
CA GLN A 198 -8.82 8.43 -17.95
C GLN A 198 -9.37 9.15 -16.71
N PHE A 199 -9.91 10.34 -16.91
CA PHE A 199 -10.59 11.07 -15.84
C PHE A 199 -11.76 10.27 -15.24
N THR A 200 -12.57 9.61 -16.06
CA THR A 200 -13.69 8.81 -15.54
C THR A 200 -13.20 7.58 -14.77
N GLU A 201 -12.08 6.99 -15.21
CA GLU A 201 -11.50 5.81 -14.58
C GLU A 201 -11.00 6.07 -13.15
N VAL A 202 -10.40 7.22 -12.84
CA VAL A 202 -9.97 7.51 -11.46
C VAL A 202 -11.15 7.66 -10.50
N PHE A 203 -12.29 8.16 -10.98
CA PHE A 203 -13.50 8.25 -10.16
C PHE A 203 -14.14 6.87 -9.93
N ASN A 204 -14.00 5.95 -10.89
CA ASN A 204 -14.43 4.57 -10.69
C ASN A 204 -13.67 3.88 -9.55
N ILE A 205 -12.42 4.28 -9.27
CA ILE A 205 -11.65 3.75 -8.13
C ILE A 205 -12.31 4.16 -6.78
N ILE A 206 -12.97 5.32 -6.72
CA ILE A 206 -13.66 5.77 -5.49
C ILE A 206 -14.87 4.88 -5.18
N GLU A 207 -15.44 4.20 -6.18
CA GLU A 207 -16.58 3.32 -5.95
C GLU A 207 -16.25 2.13 -5.06
N TYR A 208 -14.97 1.76 -4.95
CA TYR A 208 -14.48 0.75 -4.02
C TYR A 208 -14.60 1.16 -2.55
N ILE A 209 -14.63 2.46 -2.22
CA ILE A 209 -14.74 2.94 -0.83
C ILE A 209 -15.99 2.37 -0.16
N GLY A 210 -15.82 1.89 1.07
CA GLY A 210 -16.85 1.21 1.86
C GLY A 210 -17.00 -0.28 1.56
N ASN A 211 -16.29 -0.83 0.56
CA ASN A 211 -16.30 -2.26 0.26
C ASN A 211 -15.05 -2.97 0.81
N PHE A 212 -15.16 -4.29 0.94
CA PHE A 212 -14.00 -5.14 1.19
C PHE A 212 -13.23 -5.37 -0.13
N PRO A 213 -11.88 -5.46 -0.14
CA PRO A 213 -11.13 -5.60 -1.38
C PRO A 213 -11.52 -6.85 -2.17
N SER A 214 -11.60 -6.70 -3.49
CA SER A 214 -12.07 -7.73 -4.42
C SER A 214 -11.10 -8.91 -4.58
N THR A 215 -9.80 -8.71 -4.36
CA THR A 215 -8.76 -9.73 -4.51
C THR A 215 -8.24 -10.20 -3.17
N LEU A 216 -7.88 -11.49 -3.08
CA LEU A 216 -7.24 -12.04 -1.88
C LEU A 216 -5.85 -11.42 -1.66
N GLU A 217 -5.17 -11.02 -2.72
CA GLU A 217 -3.91 -10.29 -2.68
C GLU A 217 -4.04 -8.95 -1.96
N ALA A 218 -5.06 -8.16 -2.27
CA ALA A 218 -5.32 -6.91 -1.57
C ALA A 218 -5.70 -7.12 -0.10
N GLN A 219 -6.54 -8.12 0.18
CA GLN A 219 -6.91 -8.50 1.55
C GLN A 219 -5.68 -8.94 2.36
N LEU A 220 -4.76 -9.66 1.72
CA LEU A 220 -3.54 -10.11 2.35
C LEU A 220 -2.64 -8.95 2.76
N VAL A 221 -2.55 -7.90 1.93
CA VAL A 221 -1.78 -6.70 2.29
C VAL A 221 -2.36 -6.00 3.52
N ILE A 222 -3.69 -5.94 3.68
CA ILE A 222 -4.33 -5.41 4.91
C ILE A 222 -3.82 -6.15 6.15
N TRP A 223 -3.75 -7.49 6.07
CA TRP A 223 -3.33 -8.31 7.20
C TRP A 223 -1.82 -8.20 7.45
N ALA A 224 -1.01 -8.19 6.39
CA ALA A 224 0.43 -8.01 6.50
C ALA A 224 0.79 -6.65 7.12
N ASP A 225 0.09 -5.59 6.74
CA ASP A 225 0.24 -4.25 7.31
C ASP A 225 -0.05 -4.25 8.81
N LYS A 226 -1.17 -4.85 9.23
CA LYS A 226 -1.51 -5.00 10.65
C LYS A 226 -0.49 -5.84 11.43
N ILE A 227 0.02 -6.92 10.84
CA ILE A 227 1.03 -7.79 11.48
C ILE A 227 2.33 -7.00 11.68
N ALA A 228 2.82 -6.33 10.62
CA ALA A 228 4.02 -5.51 10.68
C ALA A 228 3.85 -4.40 11.72
N TYR A 229 2.75 -3.64 11.65
CA TYR A 229 2.43 -2.57 12.59
C TYR A 229 2.49 -3.04 14.04
N ILE A 230 1.76 -4.11 14.39
CA ILE A 230 1.68 -4.59 15.78
C ILE A 230 3.04 -5.07 16.30
N THR A 231 3.79 -5.83 15.48
CA THR A 231 5.03 -6.47 15.93
C THR A 231 6.18 -5.48 16.00
N HIS A 232 6.33 -4.64 14.97
CA HIS A 232 7.48 -3.78 14.79
C HIS A 232 7.37 -2.49 15.61
N ASP A 233 6.18 -1.89 15.73
CA ASP A 233 6.01 -0.73 16.60
C ASP A 233 6.18 -1.11 18.08
N LEU A 234 5.77 -2.33 18.47
CA LEU A 234 6.01 -2.84 19.82
C LEU A 234 7.52 -3.02 20.06
N GLU A 235 8.24 -3.61 19.11
CA GLU A 235 9.68 -3.78 19.20
C GLU A 235 10.42 -2.44 19.31
N ASP A 236 10.06 -1.46 18.47
CA ASP A 236 10.61 -0.10 18.50
C ASP A 236 10.31 0.57 19.84
N PHE A 237 9.08 0.42 20.36
CA PHE A 237 8.70 0.96 21.67
C PHE A 237 9.53 0.36 22.80
N LEU A 238 9.72 -0.97 22.83
CA LEU A 238 10.51 -1.66 23.85
C LEU A 238 12.00 -1.26 23.82
N ARG A 239 12.52 -0.88 22.65
CA ARG A 239 13.89 -0.36 22.50
C ARG A 239 14.03 1.13 22.79
N SER A 240 12.91 1.85 22.94
CA SER A 240 12.93 3.29 23.14
C SER A 240 13.45 3.68 24.53
N LYS A 241 14.08 4.86 24.62
CA LYS A 241 14.41 5.48 25.92
C LYS A 241 13.16 5.73 26.76
N ALA A 242 12.04 6.05 26.13
CA ALA A 242 10.77 6.24 26.83
C ALA A 242 10.40 4.99 27.64
N TYR A 243 10.46 3.80 27.06
CA TYR A 243 10.22 2.56 27.80
C TYR A 243 11.27 2.31 28.89
N THR A 244 12.55 2.53 28.58
CA THR A 244 13.64 2.37 29.56
C THR A 244 13.48 3.28 30.78
N ASP A 245 13.12 4.54 30.54
CA ASP A 245 12.92 5.54 31.59
C ASP A 245 11.60 5.28 32.35
N LEU A 246 10.54 4.83 31.66
CA LEU A 246 9.31 4.37 32.32
C LEU A 246 9.59 3.20 33.27
N LYS A 247 10.33 2.19 32.83
CA LYS A 247 10.66 1.01 33.64
C LYS A 247 11.50 1.36 34.86
N LYS A 248 12.42 2.33 34.75
CA LYS A 248 13.22 2.83 35.89
C LYS A 248 12.38 3.57 36.93
N ASN A 249 11.32 4.24 36.51
CA ASN A 249 10.53 5.12 37.38
C ASN A 249 9.26 4.44 37.95
N ASP A 250 8.66 3.49 37.22
CA ASP A 250 7.47 2.75 37.67
C ASP A 250 7.42 1.34 37.03
N GLU A 251 7.85 0.33 37.79
CA GLU A 251 7.82 -1.08 37.36
C GLU A 251 6.40 -1.63 37.15
N SER A 252 5.35 -0.95 37.65
CA SER A 252 3.96 -1.40 37.48
C SER A 252 3.43 -1.22 36.05
N ILE A 253 4.09 -0.38 35.24
CA ILE A 253 3.65 -0.03 33.89
C ILE A 253 3.75 -1.22 32.94
N GLU A 254 4.78 -2.06 33.06
CA GLU A 254 4.92 -3.27 32.24
C GLU A 254 3.71 -4.19 32.44
N LYS A 255 3.30 -4.41 33.70
CA LYS A 255 2.11 -5.20 34.03
C LYS A 255 0.82 -4.58 33.49
N LYS A 256 0.69 -3.25 33.51
CA LYS A 256 -0.47 -2.54 32.93
C LYS A 256 -0.50 -2.67 31.40
N LEU A 257 0.64 -2.51 30.72
CA LEU A 257 0.75 -2.70 29.27
C LEU A 257 0.41 -4.13 28.87
N SER A 258 0.97 -5.14 29.55
CA SER A 258 0.62 -6.54 29.30
C SER A 258 -0.87 -6.80 29.52
N ASN A 259 -1.48 -6.21 30.54
CA ASN A 259 -2.93 -6.34 30.76
C ASN A 259 -3.75 -5.69 29.63
N ILE A 260 -3.34 -4.52 29.12
CA ILE A 260 -4.02 -3.87 27.98
C ILE A 260 -3.90 -4.74 26.73
N LEU A 261 -2.69 -5.24 26.43
CA LEU A 261 -2.46 -6.11 25.28
C LEU A 261 -3.26 -7.42 25.39
N ASN A 262 -3.30 -8.04 26.57
CA ASN A 262 -4.11 -9.23 26.81
C ASN A 262 -5.60 -8.96 26.61
N LYS A 263 -6.11 -7.82 27.10
CA LYS A 263 -7.51 -7.44 26.85
C LYS A 263 -7.81 -7.26 25.36
N LEU A 264 -6.91 -6.63 24.61
CA LEU A 264 -7.08 -6.47 23.16
C LEU A 264 -7.08 -7.82 22.40
N ILE A 265 -6.44 -8.85 22.96
CA ILE A 265 -6.47 -10.22 22.43
C ILE A 265 -7.78 -10.92 22.84
N GLU A 266 -8.20 -10.77 24.10
CA GLU A 266 -9.40 -11.42 24.66
C GLU A 266 -10.70 -10.84 24.12
N GLU A 267 -10.82 -9.51 24.00
CA GLU A 267 -12.01 -8.83 23.44
C GLU A 267 -12.27 -9.21 21.97
N LYS A 268 -11.26 -9.71 21.24
CA LYS A 268 -11.42 -10.23 19.87
C LYS A 268 -11.93 -11.67 19.80
N ASN A 269 -11.96 -12.40 20.91
CA ASN A 269 -12.47 -13.78 20.95
C ASN A 269 -13.94 -13.87 21.39
N GLU A 270 -14.57 -12.75 21.74
CA GLU A 270 -15.96 -12.68 22.21
C GLU A 270 -16.96 -12.12 21.16
N GLU A 271 -16.50 -11.76 19.95
CA GLU A 271 -17.33 -11.42 18.77
C GLU A 271 -17.25 -12.52 17.70
#